data_AF-A0A971Q4Z6-F1
#
_entry.id   AF-A0A971Q4Z6-F1
#
_cell.length_a   1.000
_cell.length_b   1.000
_cell.length_c   1.000
_cell.angle_alpha   90.00
_cell.angle_beta   90.00
_cell.angle_gamma   90.00
#
_symmetry.space_group_name_H-M   'P 1'
#
loop_
_entity.id
_entity.type
_entity.pdbx_description
1 polymer ?
#
loop_
_entity_poly.entity_id
_entity_poly.type
_entity_poly.pdbx_seq_one_letter_code
_entity_poly.pdbx_strand_id
1 'polypeptide(L)'
;MKELAPRTLRLFFKDNPNLTPGRVLQFRDIFRDCAGGFVRNSRNLAWRDCAFHHLYGLGIVHQFSENLSYDRITFAPRSGSGRTCAGWADLLHFSGCKGKIHVADCEMSGTNDDPINVHGTHLRIVERLDDHRIRVCFMHPQSYGFQAFFPGDQIEFVNHASLHSYASNAVLAVTMEDDKNILLTLESPIPAFQQGDVVENVTWTPEVEVRNCTVSVDSCRGFLLTTRKPILIENNTFIKTTMPAILIADDANSWFESGPVRDVTIRGNRFVQCHEPVIEIAPENLTEKPEEPVHRNVRILDNVFDLIGEHAVSAKSVKGLTIAGNRFSRDRVTVDLRSCTDVTIENNGPTNVVAESPGSAS
;
A
#
# COMPACT_ATOMS: atom_id res chain seq x y z
N MET A 1 2.77 25.36 27.12
CA MET A 1 3.24 24.32 28.07
C MET A 1 3.77 24.98 29.33
N LYS A 2 3.78 24.30 30.48
CA LYS A 2 4.34 24.79 31.75
C LYS A 2 5.07 23.65 32.47
N GLU A 3 6.28 23.87 32.97
CA GLU A 3 6.94 22.93 33.88
C GLU A 3 6.32 23.05 35.29
N LEU A 4 5.96 21.92 35.89
CA LEU A 4 5.40 21.86 37.25
C LEU A 4 6.47 21.47 38.29
N ALA A 5 7.40 20.62 37.88
CA ALA A 5 8.53 20.10 38.65
C ALA A 5 9.54 19.48 37.66
N PRO A 6 10.78 19.16 38.08
CA PRO A 6 11.74 18.47 37.21
C PRO A 6 11.12 17.25 36.51
N ARG A 7 11.26 17.19 35.18
CA ARG A 7 10.70 16.12 34.31
C ARG A 7 9.17 15.99 34.31
N THR A 8 8.45 17.01 34.79
CA THR A 8 6.99 17.04 34.82
C THR A 8 6.48 18.28 34.09
N LEU A 9 5.86 18.07 32.92
CA LEU A 9 5.31 19.12 32.08
C LEU A 9 3.78 19.05 32.09
N ARG A 10 3.13 20.22 32.18
CA ARG A 10 1.72 20.42 31.86
C ARG A 10 1.59 20.98 30.45
N LEU A 11 0.94 20.21 29.59
CA LEU A 11 0.52 20.66 28.27
C LEU A 11 -0.91 21.21 28.38
N PHE A 12 -1.17 22.32 27.69
CA PHE A 12 -2.49 22.92 27.61
C PHE A 12 -2.98 22.70 26.20
N PHE A 13 -4.13 22.05 26.08
CA PHE A 13 -4.83 21.85 24.82
C PHE A 13 -6.07 22.73 24.81
N LYS A 14 -6.47 23.21 23.63
CA LYS A 14 -7.74 23.93 23.47
C LYS A 14 -8.93 23.04 23.87
N ASP A 15 -8.85 21.77 23.45
CA ASP A 15 -9.78 20.69 23.78
C ASP A 15 -8.96 19.46 24.24
N ASN A 16 -9.42 18.69 25.22
CA ASN A 16 -8.70 17.50 25.69
C ASN A 16 -8.72 16.41 24.59
N PRO A 17 -7.57 15.97 24.05
CA PRO A 17 -7.54 14.98 22.96
C PRO A 17 -7.72 13.54 23.48
N ASN A 18 -8.64 13.34 24.42
CA ASN A 18 -8.96 12.04 25.05
C ASN A 18 -7.74 11.32 25.66
N LEU A 19 -6.83 12.07 26.30
CA LEU A 19 -5.64 11.48 26.92
C LEU A 19 -6.01 10.66 28.16
N THR A 20 -5.60 9.39 28.21
CA THR A 20 -5.78 8.51 29.37
C THR A 20 -4.51 8.46 30.22
N PRO A 21 -4.58 8.64 31.56
CA PRO A 21 -3.44 8.45 32.44
C PRO A 21 -2.76 7.09 32.25
N GLY A 22 -1.42 7.06 32.28
CA GLY A 22 -0.62 5.84 32.10
C GLY A 22 -0.22 5.51 30.66
N ARG A 23 -0.68 6.27 29.65
CA ARG A 23 -0.26 6.12 28.25
C ARG A 23 1.02 6.88 27.93
N VAL A 24 1.77 6.37 26.96
CA VAL A 24 2.92 7.07 26.34
C VAL A 24 2.40 7.99 25.24
N LEU A 25 2.80 9.27 25.28
CA LEU A 25 2.49 10.23 24.23
C LEU A 25 3.72 10.42 23.34
N GLN A 26 3.49 10.35 22.04
CA GLN A 26 4.51 10.55 21.02
C GLN A 26 4.25 11.88 20.31
N PHE A 27 5.29 12.71 20.20
CA PHE A 27 5.28 13.93 19.41
C PHE A 27 6.22 13.73 18.23
N ARG A 28 5.74 14.03 17.03
CA ARG A 28 6.55 13.99 15.81
C ARG A 28 6.35 15.26 15.00
N ASP A 29 7.37 15.62 14.24
CA ASP A 29 7.18 16.44 13.06
C ASP A 29 6.47 15.57 12.00
N ILE A 30 5.47 16.15 11.34
CA ILE A 30 4.74 15.47 10.26
C ILE A 30 5.38 15.71 8.89
N PHE A 31 6.35 16.64 8.82
CA PHE A 31 7.10 16.89 7.61
C PHE A 31 8.13 15.78 7.38
N ARG A 32 8.10 15.16 6.20
CA ARG A 32 9.00 14.06 5.81
C ARG A 32 10.20 14.62 5.03
N ASP A 33 11.16 15.20 5.74
CA ASP A 33 12.37 15.80 5.14
C ASP A 33 13.61 14.89 5.17
N CYS A 34 13.46 13.66 5.67
CA CYS A 34 14.54 12.69 5.79
C CYS A 34 14.04 11.28 5.44
N ALA A 35 14.92 10.49 4.82
CA ALA A 35 14.77 9.05 4.67
C ALA A 35 15.96 8.35 5.34
N GLY A 36 15.72 7.27 6.08
CA GLY A 36 16.80 6.48 6.69
C GLY A 36 17.70 5.80 5.65
N GLY A 37 17.14 5.43 4.49
CA GLY A 37 17.88 5.03 3.31
C GLY A 37 17.14 5.44 2.04
N PHE A 38 17.89 5.72 0.98
CA PHE A 38 17.33 6.06 -0.33
C PHE A 38 18.02 5.25 -1.43
N VAL A 39 17.26 4.34 -2.04
CA VAL A 39 17.71 3.44 -3.10
C VAL A 39 17.05 3.87 -4.40
N ARG A 40 17.82 4.44 -5.32
CA ARG A 40 17.29 4.91 -6.61
C ARG A 40 18.09 4.35 -7.77
N ASN A 41 17.43 4.00 -8.87
CA ASN A 41 18.06 3.53 -10.12
C ASN A 41 19.09 2.42 -9.88
N SER A 42 18.77 1.50 -8.97
CA SER A 42 19.69 0.46 -8.51
C SER A 42 19.15 -0.93 -8.84
N ARG A 43 20.02 -1.94 -8.87
CA ARG A 43 19.62 -3.32 -9.12
C ARG A 43 20.34 -4.33 -8.25
N ASN A 44 19.68 -5.43 -7.93
CA ASN A 44 20.23 -6.58 -7.21
C ASN A 44 20.78 -6.18 -5.83
N LEU A 45 19.93 -5.57 -5.01
CA LEU A 45 20.29 -5.11 -3.66
C LEU A 45 19.70 -6.05 -2.61
N ALA A 46 20.53 -6.40 -1.63
CA ALA A 46 20.16 -7.29 -0.54
C ALA A 46 20.61 -6.72 0.81
N TRP A 47 19.69 -6.67 1.77
CA TRP A 47 19.98 -6.36 3.18
C TRP A 47 19.74 -7.62 3.99
N ARG A 48 20.70 -7.96 4.86
CA ARG A 48 20.64 -9.14 5.71
C ARG A 48 21.15 -8.85 7.10
N ASP A 49 20.50 -9.42 8.11
CA ASP A 49 21.01 -9.42 9.49
C ASP A 49 21.27 -8.00 10.03
N CYS A 50 20.36 -7.07 9.73
CA CYS A 50 20.45 -5.66 10.13
C CYS A 50 19.34 -5.30 11.14
N ALA A 51 19.60 -4.28 11.96
CA ALA A 51 18.61 -3.73 12.87
C ALA A 51 18.52 -2.20 12.75
N PHE A 52 17.30 -1.71 12.56
CA PHE A 52 16.94 -0.30 12.54
C PHE A 52 16.07 0.01 13.75
N HIS A 53 16.60 0.82 14.66
CA HIS A 53 15.93 1.13 15.93
C HIS A 53 15.24 2.49 15.98
N HIS A 54 15.49 3.34 14.98
CA HIS A 54 14.84 4.63 14.83
C HIS A 54 15.05 5.19 13.42
N LEU A 55 13.96 5.61 12.78
CA LEU A 55 13.91 6.21 11.44
C LEU A 55 13.04 7.47 11.53
N TYR A 56 13.65 8.64 11.33
CA TYR A 56 13.01 9.95 11.59
C TYR A 56 11.95 10.37 10.54
N GLY A 57 11.97 9.78 9.35
CA GLY A 57 10.95 10.03 8.35
C GLY A 57 10.55 8.72 7.71
N LEU A 58 10.60 8.67 6.39
CA LEU A 58 10.53 7.39 5.68
C LEU A 58 11.72 6.52 6.09
N GLY A 59 11.49 5.22 6.17
CA GLY A 59 12.50 4.24 6.51
C GLY A 59 13.50 4.09 5.39
N ILE A 60 13.28 3.13 4.50
CA ILE A 60 14.06 2.95 3.29
C ILE A 60 13.13 3.15 2.11
N VAL A 61 13.44 4.14 1.28
CA VAL A 61 12.66 4.51 0.09
C VAL A 61 13.37 3.98 -1.14
N HIS A 62 12.60 3.35 -2.01
CA HIS A 62 13.06 2.75 -3.25
C HIS A 62 12.33 3.34 -4.42
N GLN A 63 13.10 3.82 -5.39
CA GLN A 63 12.56 4.42 -6.61
C GLN A 63 13.25 3.83 -7.83
N PHE A 64 12.47 3.32 -8.78
CA PHE A 64 13.00 2.82 -10.07
C PHE A 64 14.18 1.85 -9.90
N SER A 65 14.00 0.90 -8.98
CA SER A 65 15.01 -0.10 -8.65
C SER A 65 14.50 -1.52 -8.90
N GLU A 66 15.43 -2.46 -9.12
CA GLU A 66 15.13 -3.81 -9.60
C GLU A 66 15.75 -4.88 -8.68
N ASN A 67 15.00 -5.94 -8.36
CA ASN A 67 15.47 -7.08 -7.56
C ASN A 67 16.00 -6.67 -6.18
N LEU A 68 15.09 -6.62 -5.21
CA LEU A 68 15.31 -6.05 -3.88
C LEU A 68 15.00 -7.12 -2.83
N SER A 69 15.93 -7.39 -1.92
CA SER A 69 15.79 -8.46 -0.92
C SER A 69 16.10 -7.98 0.49
N TYR A 70 15.22 -8.34 1.43
CA TYR A 70 15.28 -8.01 2.84
C TYR A 70 15.07 -9.28 3.66
N ASP A 71 16.11 -9.71 4.37
CA ASP A 71 16.10 -11.00 5.07
C ASP A 71 16.65 -10.84 6.50
N ARG A 72 15.91 -11.30 7.51
CA ARG A 72 16.28 -11.18 8.94
C ARG A 72 16.61 -9.73 9.33
N ILE A 73 15.67 -8.83 9.03
CA ILE A 73 15.78 -7.41 9.39
C ILE A 73 14.86 -7.11 10.56
N THR A 74 15.38 -6.41 11.56
CA THR A 74 14.59 -5.91 12.70
C THR A 74 14.38 -4.42 12.57
N PHE A 75 13.15 -4.00 12.33
CA PHE A 75 12.66 -2.63 12.47
C PHE A 75 11.87 -2.52 13.77
N ALA A 76 12.55 -2.29 14.88
CA ALA A 76 11.90 -2.22 16.19
C ALA A 76 12.65 -1.29 17.13
N PRO A 77 11.97 -0.57 18.05
CA PRO A 77 12.64 0.23 19.06
C PRO A 77 13.63 -0.64 19.83
N ARG A 78 14.80 -0.11 20.14
CA ARG A 78 15.80 -0.87 20.89
C ARG A 78 15.23 -1.28 22.26
N SER A 79 15.30 -2.56 22.57
CA SER A 79 14.87 -3.09 23.88
C SER A 79 15.56 -2.34 25.03
N GLY A 80 14.81 -2.01 26.08
CA GLY A 80 15.29 -1.24 27.22
C GLY A 80 15.49 0.26 26.98
N SER A 81 15.30 0.78 25.76
CA SER A 81 15.45 2.21 25.47
C SER A 81 14.29 3.09 26.00
N GLY A 82 13.16 2.47 26.34
CA GLY A 82 11.91 3.15 26.67
C GLY A 82 11.19 3.79 25.48
N ARG A 83 11.76 3.70 24.26
CA ARG A 83 11.10 4.15 23.02
C ARG A 83 10.04 3.13 22.59
N THR A 84 8.94 3.63 22.05
CA THR A 84 7.84 2.82 21.51
C THR A 84 7.71 2.94 19.99
N CYS A 85 8.58 3.72 19.33
CA CYS A 85 8.54 3.93 17.90
C CYS A 85 9.88 3.64 17.21
N ALA A 86 9.83 2.85 16.14
CA ALA A 86 10.94 2.54 15.26
C ALA A 86 10.99 3.43 14.02
N GLY A 87 9.84 3.87 13.50
CA GLY A 87 9.76 4.68 12.28
C GLY A 87 8.62 5.69 12.33
N TRP A 88 8.89 6.93 11.92
CA TRP A 88 7.84 7.96 11.85
C TRP A 88 6.97 7.85 10.61
N ALA A 89 7.45 7.23 9.55
CA ALA A 89 6.69 6.89 8.35
C ALA A 89 7.04 5.46 7.89
N ASP A 90 6.70 5.12 6.65
CA ASP A 90 6.76 3.78 6.08
C ASP A 90 8.16 3.15 6.30
N LEU A 91 8.27 1.88 6.69
CA LEU A 91 9.59 1.28 6.94
C LEU A 91 10.30 0.89 5.63
N LEU A 92 9.59 0.23 4.72
CA LEU A 92 10.05 -0.13 3.39
C LEU A 92 9.05 0.40 2.36
N HIS A 93 9.44 1.42 1.60
CA HIS A 93 8.57 2.11 0.64
C HIS A 93 9.10 1.94 -0.78
N PHE A 94 8.40 1.17 -1.61
CA PHE A 94 8.78 0.86 -2.98
C PHE A 94 7.86 1.56 -3.97
N SER A 95 8.40 2.56 -4.66
CA SER A 95 7.69 3.35 -5.67
C SER A 95 8.28 3.11 -7.06
N GLY A 96 7.50 2.54 -7.98
CA GLY A 96 7.93 2.29 -9.36
C GLY A 96 9.13 1.34 -9.46
N CYS A 97 9.17 0.29 -8.65
CA CYS A 97 10.22 -0.75 -8.71
C CYS A 97 9.84 -1.89 -9.67
N LYS A 98 10.79 -2.74 -10.06
CA LYS A 98 10.53 -3.90 -10.94
C LYS A 98 11.32 -5.15 -10.55
N GLY A 99 11.12 -6.23 -11.30
CA GLY A 99 11.71 -7.53 -10.98
C GLY A 99 11.02 -8.11 -9.75
N LYS A 100 11.79 -8.58 -8.77
CA LYS A 100 11.24 -9.18 -7.54
C LYS A 100 11.58 -8.36 -6.29
N ILE A 101 10.57 -8.06 -5.48
CA ILE A 101 10.71 -7.61 -4.10
C ILE A 101 10.49 -8.81 -3.19
N HIS A 102 11.50 -9.13 -2.38
CA HIS A 102 11.46 -10.25 -1.45
C HIS A 102 11.74 -9.76 -0.03
N VAL A 103 10.80 -9.99 0.87
CA VAL A 103 10.92 -9.64 2.30
C VAL A 103 10.65 -10.90 3.13
N ALA A 104 11.63 -11.36 3.89
CA ALA A 104 11.53 -12.61 4.62
C ALA A 104 12.10 -12.52 6.05
N ASP A 105 11.43 -13.20 6.97
CA ASP A 105 11.95 -13.44 8.33
C ASP A 105 12.26 -12.13 9.10
N CYS A 106 11.46 -11.08 8.84
CA CYS A 106 11.66 -9.74 9.43
C CYS A 106 10.74 -9.47 10.64
N GLU A 107 11.19 -8.61 11.54
CA GLU A 107 10.40 -8.06 12.64
C GLU A 107 10.15 -6.57 12.40
N MET A 108 8.90 -6.14 12.46
CA MET A 108 8.48 -4.75 12.20
C MET A 108 7.53 -4.31 13.32
N SER A 109 7.97 -3.37 14.16
CA SER A 109 7.19 -2.94 15.32
C SER A 109 7.31 -1.45 15.61
N GLY A 110 6.17 -0.85 16.00
CA GLY A 110 6.12 0.54 16.44
C GLY A 110 6.41 1.53 15.32
N THR A 111 5.92 1.29 14.11
CA THR A 111 5.93 2.30 13.05
C THR A 111 4.65 3.14 13.13
N ASN A 112 4.75 4.39 12.67
CA ASN A 112 3.63 5.34 12.62
C ASN A 112 2.97 5.43 11.23
N ASP A 113 3.40 4.57 10.31
CA ASP A 113 2.87 4.37 8.97
C ASP A 113 3.28 2.96 8.50
N ASP A 114 2.99 2.59 7.27
CA ASP A 114 3.02 1.20 6.82
C ASP A 114 4.41 0.53 6.94
N PRO A 115 4.52 -0.64 7.57
CA PRO A 115 5.73 -1.45 7.50
C PRO A 115 6.22 -1.73 6.08
N ILE A 116 5.31 -1.98 5.14
CA ILE A 116 5.65 -2.16 3.73
C ILE A 116 4.60 -1.48 2.86
N ASN A 117 5.06 -0.60 1.97
CA ASN A 117 4.25 0.00 0.91
C ASN A 117 4.89 -0.29 -0.46
N VAL A 118 4.16 -0.91 -1.39
CA VAL A 118 4.61 -1.19 -2.76
C VAL A 118 3.58 -0.65 -3.73
N HIS A 119 3.97 0.27 -4.61
CA HIS A 119 3.08 0.86 -5.61
C HIS A 119 3.84 1.38 -6.85
N GLY A 120 3.11 1.62 -7.94
CA GLY A 120 3.54 2.48 -9.04
C GLY A 120 3.06 3.93 -8.85
N THR A 121 3.21 4.79 -9.85
CA THR A 121 2.67 6.16 -9.78
C THR A 121 1.85 6.48 -11.01
N HIS A 122 0.62 6.94 -10.78
CA HIS A 122 -0.23 7.54 -11.81
C HIS A 122 0.23 8.98 -12.05
N LEU A 123 0.56 9.34 -13.30
CA LEU A 123 0.82 10.72 -13.67
C LEU A 123 -0.33 11.24 -14.54
N ARG A 124 -0.88 12.41 -14.18
CA ARG A 124 -2.02 12.99 -14.89
C ARG A 124 -1.61 13.50 -16.26
N ILE A 125 -2.39 13.19 -17.29
CA ILE A 125 -2.24 13.80 -18.61
C ILE A 125 -2.75 15.24 -18.53
N VAL A 126 -1.86 16.20 -18.77
CA VAL A 126 -2.20 17.64 -18.68
C VAL A 126 -2.31 18.30 -20.04
N GLU A 127 -1.62 17.78 -21.06
CA GLU A 127 -1.63 18.37 -22.40
C GLU A 127 -1.29 17.35 -23.49
N ARG A 128 -1.96 17.46 -24.64
CA ARG A 128 -1.55 16.87 -25.90
C ARG A 128 -0.87 17.95 -26.73
N LEU A 129 0.42 17.78 -27.02
CA LEU A 129 1.19 18.73 -27.82
C LEU A 129 1.04 18.44 -29.33
N ASP A 130 0.98 17.16 -29.70
CA ASP A 130 0.66 16.68 -31.05
C ASP A 130 0.19 15.22 -31.01
N ASP A 131 0.20 14.51 -32.14
CA ASP A 131 -0.28 13.14 -32.26
C ASP A 131 0.54 12.11 -31.47
N HIS A 132 1.79 12.42 -31.11
CA HIS A 132 2.71 11.50 -30.44
C HIS A 132 3.29 12.05 -29.13
N ARG A 133 3.12 13.34 -28.83
CA ARG A 133 3.68 13.97 -27.62
C ARG A 133 2.60 14.38 -26.63
N ILE A 134 2.68 13.82 -25.41
CA ILE A 134 1.86 14.21 -24.26
C ILE A 134 2.73 14.75 -23.13
N ARG A 135 2.21 15.73 -22.40
CA ARG A 135 2.73 16.15 -21.11
C ARG A 135 1.95 15.47 -20.00
N VAL A 136 2.67 14.88 -19.07
CA VAL A 136 2.13 14.22 -17.88
C VAL A 136 2.72 14.85 -16.62
N CYS A 137 1.96 14.85 -15.51
CA CYS A 137 2.28 15.63 -14.32
C CYS A 137 2.13 14.81 -13.04
N PHE A 138 3.11 14.95 -12.14
CA PHE A 138 3.01 14.52 -10.75
C PHE A 138 2.02 15.40 -9.97
N MET A 139 0.95 14.79 -9.48
CA MET A 139 -0.13 15.53 -8.84
C MET A 139 0.04 15.64 -7.31
N HIS A 140 0.48 14.57 -6.66
CA HIS A 140 0.62 14.55 -5.20
C HIS A 140 1.78 15.45 -4.73
N PRO A 141 1.59 16.32 -3.72
CA PRO A 141 2.61 17.26 -3.26
C PRO A 141 3.80 16.62 -2.55
N GLN A 142 3.81 15.30 -2.34
CA GLN A 142 4.96 14.56 -1.78
C GLN A 142 5.58 13.56 -2.75
N SER A 143 5.10 13.51 -4.00
CA SER A 143 5.52 12.51 -4.99
C SER A 143 5.90 13.19 -6.31
N TYR A 144 7.09 13.76 -6.41
CA TYR A 144 7.59 14.45 -7.61
C TYR A 144 9.14 14.54 -7.61
N GLY A 145 9.73 15.07 -8.68
CA GLY A 145 11.17 15.37 -8.74
C GLY A 145 12.05 14.18 -9.16
N PHE A 146 11.44 13.12 -9.69
CA PHE A 146 12.16 11.94 -10.19
C PHE A 146 11.63 11.50 -11.55
N GLN A 147 12.50 10.80 -12.30
CA GLN A 147 12.18 10.31 -13.64
C GLN A 147 11.28 9.07 -13.54
N ALA A 148 10.02 9.20 -13.95
CA ALA A 148 9.03 8.13 -13.88
C ALA A 148 8.97 7.22 -15.11
N PHE A 149 9.64 7.59 -16.21
CA PHE A 149 9.59 6.90 -17.49
C PHE A 149 10.96 6.87 -18.16
N PHE A 150 11.20 5.82 -18.94
CA PHE A 150 12.41 5.61 -19.73
C PHE A 150 12.04 5.21 -21.16
N PRO A 151 12.87 5.54 -22.18
CA PRO A 151 12.69 4.98 -23.52
C PRO A 151 12.61 3.45 -23.48
N GLY A 152 11.61 2.89 -24.15
CA GLY A 152 11.27 1.47 -24.17
C GLY A 152 10.23 1.04 -23.14
N ASP A 153 9.90 1.90 -22.16
CA ASP A 153 8.85 1.58 -21.19
C ASP A 153 7.47 1.46 -21.86
N GLN A 154 6.68 0.51 -21.37
CA GLN A 154 5.27 0.35 -21.72
C GLN A 154 4.43 1.12 -20.72
N ILE A 155 3.44 1.84 -21.23
CA ILE A 155 2.50 2.62 -20.44
C ILE A 155 1.06 2.23 -20.76
N GLU A 156 0.19 2.44 -19.79
CA GLU A 156 -1.26 2.32 -19.93
C GLU A 156 -1.92 3.68 -19.68
N PHE A 157 -2.91 4.02 -20.49
CA PHE A 157 -3.80 5.16 -20.29
C PHE A 157 -4.98 4.71 -19.43
N VAL A 158 -5.19 5.38 -18.31
CA VAL A 158 -6.12 4.97 -17.27
C VAL A 158 -7.15 6.06 -17.02
N ASN A 159 -8.42 5.67 -17.02
CA ASN A 159 -9.50 6.58 -16.68
C ASN A 159 -9.50 6.85 -15.18
N HIS A 160 -9.33 8.11 -14.77
CA HIS A 160 -9.09 8.44 -13.35
C HIS A 160 -10.27 8.10 -12.42
N ALA A 161 -11.50 8.12 -12.95
CA ALA A 161 -12.70 7.89 -12.16
C ALA A 161 -12.95 6.39 -11.95
N SER A 162 -12.68 5.55 -12.95
CA SER A 162 -12.94 4.12 -12.88
C SER A 162 -11.70 3.25 -12.64
N LEU A 163 -10.50 3.82 -12.77
CA LEU A 163 -9.19 3.14 -12.69
C LEU A 163 -8.98 2.04 -13.75
N HIS A 164 -9.75 2.08 -14.84
CA HIS A 164 -9.59 1.15 -15.95
C HIS A 164 -8.62 1.69 -16.99
N SER A 165 -7.68 0.83 -17.37
CA SER A 165 -6.86 1.01 -18.55
C SER A 165 -7.72 0.86 -19.81
N TYR A 166 -7.60 1.80 -20.74
CA TYR A 166 -8.35 1.79 -22.00
C TYR A 166 -7.47 1.81 -23.25
N ALA A 167 -6.17 2.02 -23.10
CA ALA A 167 -5.19 1.97 -24.18
C ALA A 167 -3.78 1.74 -23.64
N SER A 168 -2.90 1.21 -24.48
CA SER A 168 -1.49 1.00 -24.18
C SER A 168 -0.60 1.69 -25.22
N ASN A 169 0.60 2.09 -24.83
CA ASN A 169 1.59 2.65 -25.75
C ASN A 169 3.02 2.41 -25.24
N ALA A 170 4.01 2.65 -26.09
CA ALA A 170 5.42 2.57 -25.75
C ALA A 170 6.04 3.97 -25.73
N VAL A 171 6.93 4.22 -24.78
CA VAL A 171 7.68 5.47 -24.65
C VAL A 171 8.91 5.43 -25.57
N LEU A 172 9.02 6.36 -26.51
CA LEU A 172 10.20 6.52 -27.38
C LEU A 172 11.21 7.52 -26.81
N ALA A 173 10.74 8.59 -26.19
CA ALA A 173 11.59 9.62 -25.59
C ALA A 173 10.92 10.28 -24.40
N VAL A 174 11.74 10.77 -23.47
CA VAL A 174 11.31 11.39 -22.21
C VAL A 174 12.12 12.67 -21.99
N THR A 175 11.44 13.76 -21.66
CA THR A 175 12.06 15.02 -21.23
C THR A 175 11.43 15.46 -19.91
N MET A 176 12.24 15.59 -18.86
CA MET A 176 11.82 16.28 -17.64
C MET A 176 11.79 17.78 -17.93
N GLU A 177 10.62 18.40 -17.92
CA GLU A 177 10.50 19.84 -18.17
C GLU A 177 10.65 20.65 -16.89
N ASP A 178 10.14 20.12 -15.78
CA ASP A 178 10.37 20.60 -14.43
C ASP A 178 10.22 19.43 -13.42
N ASP A 179 10.19 19.76 -12.12
CA ASP A 179 10.07 18.77 -11.05
C ASP A 179 8.77 17.95 -11.09
N LYS A 180 7.72 18.45 -11.76
CA LYS A 180 6.40 17.80 -11.85
C LYS A 180 6.04 17.34 -13.26
N ASN A 181 6.40 18.11 -14.28
CA ASN A 181 5.98 17.88 -15.65
C ASN A 181 7.02 17.10 -16.45
N ILE A 182 6.53 16.05 -17.12
CA ILE A 182 7.32 15.17 -17.98
C ILE A 182 6.67 15.16 -19.36
N LEU A 183 7.46 15.45 -20.39
CA LEU A 183 7.05 15.29 -21.79
C LEU A 183 7.43 13.89 -22.26
N LEU A 184 6.43 13.12 -22.70
CA LEU A 184 6.59 11.80 -23.30
C LEU A 184 6.37 11.87 -24.81
N THR A 185 7.28 11.30 -25.58
CA THR A 185 7.06 10.98 -27.00
C THR A 185 6.72 9.50 -27.10
N LEU A 186 5.59 9.17 -27.71
CA LEU A 186 5.05 7.83 -27.78
C LEU A 186 5.17 7.22 -29.18
N GLU A 187 5.27 5.90 -29.24
CA GLU A 187 5.42 5.16 -30.50
C GLU A 187 4.17 5.22 -31.37
N SER A 188 3.00 4.98 -30.77
CA SER A 188 1.71 5.03 -31.47
C SER A 188 1.00 6.38 -31.24
N PRO A 189 0.07 6.77 -32.12
CA PRO A 189 -0.76 7.95 -31.90
C PRO A 189 -1.49 7.91 -30.56
N ILE A 190 -1.57 9.06 -29.88
CA ILE A 190 -2.18 9.18 -28.55
C ILE A 190 -3.69 8.95 -28.66
N PRO A 191 -4.29 8.03 -27.85
CA PRO A 191 -5.72 7.78 -27.84
C PRO A 191 -6.51 9.00 -27.34
N ALA A 192 -7.80 9.08 -27.65
CA ALA A 192 -8.66 10.07 -27.01
C ALA A 192 -8.64 9.86 -25.48
N PHE A 193 -8.53 10.94 -24.71
CA PHE A 193 -8.51 10.92 -23.25
C PHE A 193 -9.45 11.97 -22.68
N GLN A 194 -9.89 11.77 -21.44
CA GLN A 194 -10.73 12.70 -20.69
C GLN A 194 -9.89 13.57 -19.75
N GLN A 195 -10.43 14.71 -19.34
CA GLN A 195 -9.79 15.51 -18.31
C GLN A 195 -9.65 14.68 -17.02
N GLY A 196 -8.45 14.69 -16.45
CA GLY A 196 -8.16 13.98 -15.21
C GLY A 196 -7.50 12.62 -15.42
N ASP A 197 -7.64 12.02 -16.61
CA ASP A 197 -7.02 10.74 -16.97
C ASP A 197 -5.51 10.76 -16.72
N VAL A 198 -5.00 9.59 -16.37
CA VAL A 198 -3.62 9.39 -15.95
C VAL A 198 -2.94 8.37 -16.86
N VAL A 199 -1.62 8.36 -16.84
CA VAL A 199 -0.81 7.28 -17.39
C VAL A 199 -0.12 6.53 -16.26
N GLU A 200 0.06 5.24 -16.46
CA GLU A 200 0.81 4.39 -15.56
C GLU A 200 1.94 3.69 -16.30
N ASN A 201 3.12 3.62 -15.67
CA ASN A 201 4.26 2.87 -16.18
C ASN A 201 4.13 1.39 -15.80
N VAL A 202 3.73 0.54 -16.75
CA VAL A 202 3.49 -0.89 -16.47
C VAL A 202 4.75 -1.74 -16.57
N THR A 203 5.83 -1.20 -17.14
CA THR A 203 7.16 -1.83 -17.14
C THR A 203 7.77 -1.87 -15.74
N TRP A 204 7.51 -0.85 -14.92
CA TRP A 204 8.02 -0.74 -13.56
C TRP A 204 7.03 -1.28 -12.52
N THR A 205 6.69 -2.56 -12.68
CA THR A 205 5.82 -3.30 -11.76
C THR A 205 6.55 -4.55 -11.23
N PRO A 206 6.69 -4.71 -9.89
CA PRO A 206 7.45 -5.82 -9.32
C PRO A 206 6.53 -6.99 -8.93
N GLU A 207 7.05 -8.22 -9.04
CA GLU A 207 6.56 -9.35 -8.24
C GLU A 207 6.90 -9.11 -6.76
N VAL A 208 6.02 -9.49 -5.84
CA VAL A 208 6.21 -9.26 -4.40
C VAL A 208 6.02 -10.57 -3.63
N GLU A 209 6.98 -10.91 -2.78
CA GLU A 209 6.88 -12.02 -1.84
C GLU A 209 7.26 -11.52 -0.44
N VAL A 210 6.31 -11.58 0.49
CA VAL A 210 6.49 -11.24 1.91
C VAL A 210 6.17 -12.47 2.76
N ARG A 211 7.15 -13.01 3.47
CA ARG A 211 6.96 -14.24 4.25
C ARG A 211 7.60 -14.25 5.63
N ASN A 212 7.00 -14.99 6.55
CA ASN A 212 7.52 -15.21 7.90
C ASN A 212 7.84 -13.92 8.68
N CYS A 213 7.20 -12.81 8.35
CA CYS A 213 7.41 -11.54 9.02
C CYS A 213 6.44 -11.38 10.20
N THR A 214 6.85 -10.60 11.20
CA THR A 214 5.96 -10.18 12.30
C THR A 214 5.78 -8.67 12.27
N VAL A 215 4.53 -8.22 12.18
CA VAL A 215 4.11 -6.82 12.32
C VAL A 215 3.40 -6.65 13.66
N SER A 216 3.83 -5.71 14.50
CA SER A 216 3.21 -5.51 15.81
C SER A 216 3.15 -4.05 16.28
N VAL A 217 2.02 -3.67 16.90
CA VAL A 217 1.83 -2.35 17.53
C VAL A 217 2.06 -1.21 16.52
N ASP A 218 1.51 -1.39 15.33
CA ASP A 218 1.56 -0.42 14.24
C ASP A 218 0.33 0.50 14.33
N SER A 219 0.56 1.83 14.26
CA SER A 219 -0.51 2.82 14.35
C SER A 219 -1.24 3.09 13.03
N CYS A 220 -0.88 2.38 11.96
CA CYS A 220 -1.48 2.47 10.64
C CYS A 220 -1.84 1.07 10.10
N ARG A 221 -1.68 0.85 8.79
CA ARG A 221 -1.98 -0.41 8.10
C ARG A 221 -0.74 -1.29 8.13
N GLY A 222 -0.91 -2.61 8.17
CA GLY A 222 0.23 -3.52 8.17
C GLY A 222 1.01 -3.51 6.85
N PHE A 223 0.43 -4.01 5.76
CA PHE A 223 1.04 -3.93 4.43
C PHE A 223 0.09 -3.24 3.44
N LEU A 224 0.60 -2.30 2.66
CA LEU A 224 -0.07 -1.69 1.51
C LEU A 224 0.61 -2.17 0.22
N LEU A 225 0.06 -3.16 -0.46
CA LEU A 225 0.72 -3.79 -1.61
C LEU A 225 -0.15 -3.70 -2.87
N THR A 226 0.30 -2.92 -3.84
CA THR A 226 -0.42 -2.63 -5.10
C THR A 226 0.54 -2.77 -6.29
N THR A 227 0.40 -3.88 -7.03
CA THR A 227 1.20 -4.13 -8.24
C THR A 227 0.47 -5.10 -9.15
N ARG A 228 0.68 -4.98 -10.46
CA ARG A 228 0.09 -5.87 -11.47
C ARG A 228 0.62 -7.29 -11.40
N LYS A 229 1.87 -7.47 -10.97
CA LYS A 229 2.53 -8.78 -10.93
C LYS A 229 2.12 -9.56 -9.68
N PRO A 230 2.35 -10.88 -9.64
CA PRO A 230 1.98 -11.71 -8.49
C PRO A 230 2.47 -11.17 -7.14
N ILE A 231 1.56 -11.17 -6.16
CA ILE A 231 1.82 -10.85 -4.76
C ILE A 231 1.57 -12.10 -3.91
N LEU A 232 2.55 -12.49 -3.11
CA LEU A 232 2.44 -13.55 -2.11
C LEU A 232 2.69 -12.96 -0.71
N ILE A 233 1.67 -13.01 0.15
CA ILE A 233 1.75 -12.67 1.57
C ILE A 233 1.53 -13.97 2.35
N GLU A 234 2.62 -14.57 2.85
CA GLU A 234 2.60 -15.93 3.40
C GLU A 234 3.18 -16.05 4.81
N ASN A 235 2.48 -16.75 5.71
CA ASN A 235 3.00 -17.12 7.04
C ASN A 235 3.45 -15.91 7.89
N ASN A 236 2.87 -14.73 7.67
CA ASN A 236 3.15 -13.54 8.48
C ASN A 236 2.23 -13.48 9.71
N THR A 237 2.69 -12.81 10.76
CA THR A 237 1.90 -12.55 11.96
C THR A 237 1.68 -11.05 12.14
N PHE A 238 0.42 -10.62 12.16
CA PHE A 238 0.03 -9.24 12.43
C PHE A 238 -0.61 -9.16 13.82
N ILE A 239 -0.15 -8.21 14.64
CA ILE A 239 -0.57 -8.10 16.04
C ILE A 239 -0.98 -6.66 16.31
N LYS A 240 -2.28 -6.45 16.52
CA LYS A 240 -2.84 -5.16 16.98
C LYS A 240 -2.48 -3.98 16.09
N THR A 241 -2.59 -4.15 14.77
CA THR A 241 -2.60 -3.02 13.82
C THR A 241 -3.85 -2.17 14.08
N THR A 242 -3.75 -0.84 13.95
CA THR A 242 -4.90 0.05 14.20
C THR A 242 -5.65 0.47 12.93
N MET A 243 -5.16 0.12 11.75
CA MET A 243 -5.88 0.07 10.48
C MET A 243 -5.75 -1.35 9.88
N PRO A 244 -6.34 -1.68 8.70
CA PRO A 244 -6.27 -3.02 8.15
C PRO A 244 -4.85 -3.59 8.13
N ALA A 245 -4.71 -4.84 8.52
CA ALA A 245 -3.42 -5.53 8.50
C ALA A 245 -2.88 -5.64 7.07
N ILE A 246 -3.77 -5.76 6.08
CA ILE A 246 -3.43 -5.73 4.67
C ILE A 246 -4.41 -4.79 3.98
N LEU A 247 -3.89 -3.80 3.27
CA LEU A 247 -4.64 -2.95 2.34
C LEU A 247 -4.16 -3.20 0.92
N ILE A 248 -5.11 -3.40 0.00
CA ILE A 248 -4.88 -3.39 -1.44
C ILE A 248 -5.69 -2.23 -2.00
N ALA A 249 -4.99 -1.25 -2.58
CA ALA A 249 -5.59 -0.04 -3.14
C ALA A 249 -5.21 0.15 -4.62
N ASP A 250 -5.70 1.23 -5.20
CA ASP A 250 -5.28 1.85 -6.45
C ASP A 250 -5.98 3.23 -6.45
N ASP A 251 -5.25 4.31 -6.70
CA ASP A 251 -5.81 5.67 -6.61
C ASP A 251 -5.20 6.60 -7.64
N ALA A 252 -6.05 7.35 -8.36
CA ALA A 252 -5.67 8.37 -9.34
C ALA A 252 -6.23 9.77 -9.01
N ASN A 253 -6.68 9.99 -7.76
CA ASN A 253 -7.40 11.20 -7.35
C ASN A 253 -6.78 11.89 -6.13
N SER A 254 -6.11 11.16 -5.24
CA SER A 254 -5.54 11.68 -3.98
C SER A 254 -4.01 11.47 -3.91
N TRP A 255 -3.57 10.25 -3.60
CA TRP A 255 -2.18 9.81 -3.48
C TRP A 255 -1.52 9.56 -4.84
N PHE A 256 -2.32 9.24 -5.87
CA PHE A 256 -1.81 8.87 -7.20
C PHE A 256 -0.91 7.62 -7.18
N GLU A 257 -1.15 6.73 -6.22
CA GLU A 257 -0.46 5.45 -6.09
C GLU A 257 -1.17 4.42 -6.95
N SER A 258 -0.44 3.94 -7.97
CA SER A 258 -0.99 3.03 -8.96
C SER A 258 -0.67 1.58 -8.64
N GLY A 259 -1.42 0.66 -9.22
CA GLY A 259 -1.04 -0.76 -9.22
C GLY A 259 -2.22 -1.69 -9.04
N PRO A 260 -3.19 -1.73 -9.98
CA PRO A 260 -4.30 -2.65 -9.87
C PRO A 260 -3.80 -4.09 -9.85
N VAL A 261 -4.09 -4.80 -8.75
CA VAL A 261 -3.63 -6.18 -8.59
C VAL A 261 -4.30 -7.14 -9.55
N ARG A 262 -3.53 -8.11 -10.06
CA ARG A 262 -4.02 -9.13 -11.00
C ARG A 262 -3.90 -10.55 -10.47
N ASP A 263 -3.10 -10.77 -9.44
CA ASP A 263 -2.88 -12.07 -8.81
C ASP A 263 -2.31 -11.88 -7.40
N VAL A 264 -3.13 -12.13 -6.37
CA VAL A 264 -2.73 -11.98 -4.97
C VAL A 264 -3.08 -13.24 -4.20
N THR A 265 -2.13 -13.74 -3.43
CA THR A 265 -2.35 -14.84 -2.49
C THR A 265 -1.93 -14.41 -1.08
N ILE A 266 -2.91 -14.35 -0.18
CA ILE A 266 -2.76 -14.10 1.25
C ILE A 266 -3.01 -15.43 1.95
N ARG A 267 -1.96 -16.14 2.36
CA ARG A 267 -2.10 -17.49 2.92
C ARG A 267 -1.32 -17.79 4.19
N GLY A 268 -1.91 -18.61 5.06
CA GLY A 268 -1.25 -19.09 6.28
C GLY A 268 -0.88 -17.99 7.28
N ASN A 269 -1.38 -16.77 7.12
CA ASN A 269 -1.09 -15.66 8.01
C ASN A 269 -1.91 -15.76 9.30
N ARG A 270 -1.41 -15.12 10.36
CA ARG A 270 -2.10 -14.99 11.64
C ARG A 270 -2.37 -13.53 11.95
N PHE A 271 -3.64 -13.17 12.09
CA PHE A 271 -4.08 -11.83 12.47
C PHE A 271 -4.55 -11.87 13.93
N VAL A 272 -3.91 -11.11 14.82
CA VAL A 272 -4.17 -11.14 16.25
C VAL A 272 -4.66 -9.78 16.72
N GLN A 273 -5.97 -9.69 16.95
CA GLN A 273 -6.64 -8.50 17.48
C GLN A 273 -6.30 -7.24 16.67
N CYS A 274 -6.25 -7.37 15.35
CA CYS A 274 -6.09 -6.25 14.41
C CYS A 274 -7.38 -5.42 14.32
N HIS A 275 -7.25 -4.22 13.78
CA HIS A 275 -8.38 -3.44 13.28
C HIS A 275 -9.27 -4.26 12.33
N GLU A 276 -10.54 -3.88 12.26
CA GLU A 276 -11.54 -4.52 11.43
C GLU A 276 -12.18 -3.49 10.48
N PRO A 277 -12.26 -3.76 9.16
CA PRO A 277 -11.86 -5.00 8.48
C PRO A 277 -10.35 -5.27 8.58
N VAL A 278 -9.99 -6.55 8.73
CA VAL A 278 -8.60 -6.99 8.89
C VAL A 278 -7.86 -6.94 7.57
N ILE A 279 -8.51 -7.41 6.51
CA ILE A 279 -8.03 -7.31 5.13
C ILE A 279 -9.00 -6.39 4.38
N GLU A 280 -8.49 -5.34 3.78
CA GLU A 280 -9.27 -4.39 3.00
C GLU A 280 -8.75 -4.34 1.56
N ILE A 281 -9.65 -4.50 0.60
CA ILE A 281 -9.39 -4.34 -0.83
C ILE A 281 -10.27 -3.17 -1.29
N ALA A 282 -9.67 -1.99 -1.43
CA ALA A 282 -10.39 -0.74 -1.58
C ALA A 282 -9.70 0.17 -2.61
N PRO A 283 -9.91 -0.06 -3.92
CA PRO A 283 -9.54 0.92 -4.93
C PRO A 283 -10.38 2.19 -4.74
N GLU A 284 -9.74 3.35 -4.90
CA GLU A 284 -10.36 4.68 -4.76
C GLU A 284 -11.08 5.12 -6.04
N ASN A 285 -11.64 4.15 -6.79
CA ASN A 285 -12.47 4.45 -7.97
C ASN A 285 -13.78 5.14 -7.55
N LEU A 286 -14.05 6.28 -8.18
CA LEU A 286 -15.27 7.08 -8.05
C LEU A 286 -16.44 6.48 -8.82
N THR A 287 -16.15 5.80 -9.93
CA THR A 287 -17.13 5.10 -10.76
C THR A 287 -16.85 3.60 -10.73
N GLU A 288 -17.80 2.85 -10.18
CA GLU A 288 -17.74 1.39 -10.16
C GLU A 288 -18.28 0.80 -11.46
N LYS A 289 -17.56 -0.20 -11.97
CA LYS A 289 -17.97 -1.01 -13.13
C LYS A 289 -18.01 -2.47 -12.70
N PRO A 290 -19.14 -3.00 -12.21
CA PRO A 290 -19.23 -4.37 -11.72
C PRO A 290 -18.82 -5.44 -12.76
N GLU A 291 -19.03 -5.15 -14.05
CA GLU A 291 -18.67 -6.00 -15.19
C GLU A 291 -17.16 -6.05 -15.47
N GLU A 292 -16.44 -5.01 -15.04
CA GLU A 292 -15.00 -4.90 -15.17
C GLU A 292 -14.44 -4.34 -13.86
N PRO A 293 -14.25 -5.17 -12.81
CA PRO A 293 -13.67 -4.69 -11.58
C PRO A 293 -12.17 -4.37 -11.71
N VAL A 294 -11.70 -3.41 -10.92
CA VAL A 294 -10.31 -2.88 -10.91
C VAL A 294 -9.32 -4.00 -10.60
N HIS A 295 -9.54 -4.72 -9.50
CA HIS A 295 -8.66 -5.79 -9.03
C HIS A 295 -9.12 -7.16 -9.53
N ARG A 296 -8.17 -8.09 -9.70
CA ARG A 296 -8.45 -9.45 -10.16
C ARG A 296 -7.68 -10.50 -9.36
N ASN A 297 -8.28 -11.68 -9.22
CA ASN A 297 -7.70 -12.91 -8.68
C ASN A 297 -7.05 -12.74 -7.30
N VAL A 298 -7.87 -12.43 -6.29
CA VAL A 298 -7.41 -12.33 -4.90
C VAL A 298 -7.82 -13.57 -4.13
N ARG A 299 -6.87 -14.23 -3.47
CA ARG A 299 -7.09 -15.47 -2.71
C ARG A 299 -6.66 -15.27 -1.26
N ILE A 300 -7.60 -15.43 -0.34
CA ILE A 300 -7.42 -15.34 1.12
C ILE A 300 -7.60 -16.76 1.67
N LEU A 301 -6.49 -17.47 1.87
CA LEU A 301 -6.46 -18.91 2.07
C LEU A 301 -5.85 -19.33 3.40
N ASP A 302 -6.50 -20.23 4.14
CA ASP A 302 -5.90 -20.92 5.30
C ASP A 302 -5.32 -19.99 6.37
N ASN A 303 -5.84 -18.77 6.49
CA ASN A 303 -5.39 -17.81 7.50
C ASN A 303 -6.12 -18.04 8.84
N VAL A 304 -5.52 -17.55 9.92
CA VAL A 304 -6.11 -17.55 11.26
C VAL A 304 -6.40 -16.12 11.71
N PHE A 305 -7.67 -15.82 11.94
CA PHE A 305 -8.15 -14.53 12.40
C PHE A 305 -8.59 -14.63 13.86
N ASP A 306 -7.82 -14.04 14.76
CA ASP A 306 -8.26 -13.76 16.12
C ASP A 306 -8.84 -12.33 16.16
N LEU A 307 -10.15 -12.24 15.95
CA LEU A 307 -10.89 -10.99 15.75
C LEU A 307 -11.21 -10.27 17.08
N ILE A 308 -11.47 -8.96 16.99
CA ILE A 308 -12.03 -8.14 18.08
C ILE A 308 -13.56 -8.16 18.00
N GLY A 309 -14.11 -7.80 16.85
CA GLY A 309 -15.52 -7.83 16.48
C GLY A 309 -15.85 -9.02 15.58
N GLU A 310 -16.50 -8.75 14.46
CA GLU A 310 -16.97 -9.75 13.50
C GLU A 310 -16.57 -9.44 12.04
N HIS A 311 -15.88 -8.33 11.74
CA HIS A 311 -15.61 -7.90 10.36
C HIS A 311 -14.21 -8.31 9.92
N ALA A 312 -14.10 -9.37 9.13
CA ALA A 312 -12.79 -9.90 8.73
C ALA A 312 -12.26 -9.30 7.43
N VAL A 313 -13.09 -9.21 6.40
CA VAL A 313 -12.68 -8.83 5.05
C VAL A 313 -13.66 -7.82 4.48
N SER A 314 -13.15 -6.74 3.90
CA SER A 314 -13.91 -5.84 3.04
C SER A 314 -13.28 -5.84 1.65
N ALA A 315 -14.10 -6.02 0.62
CA ALA A 315 -13.64 -6.04 -0.77
C ALA A 315 -14.55 -5.21 -1.66
N LYS A 316 -13.92 -4.28 -2.40
CA LYS A 316 -14.55 -3.42 -3.40
C LYS A 316 -13.89 -3.65 -4.76
N SER A 317 -14.70 -3.76 -5.82
CA SER A 317 -14.24 -3.85 -7.21
C SER A 317 -13.20 -4.95 -7.45
N VAL A 318 -13.53 -6.19 -7.06
CA VAL A 318 -12.70 -7.38 -7.28
C VAL A 318 -13.39 -8.42 -8.17
N LYS A 319 -12.71 -8.89 -9.21
CA LYS A 319 -13.12 -10.08 -9.97
C LYS A 319 -12.31 -11.29 -9.56
N GLY A 320 -12.95 -12.40 -9.21
CA GLY A 320 -12.25 -13.62 -8.81
C GLY A 320 -11.69 -13.51 -7.40
N LEU A 321 -12.57 -13.34 -6.41
CA LEU A 321 -12.21 -13.33 -4.99
C LEU A 321 -12.46 -14.72 -4.40
N THR A 322 -11.46 -15.32 -3.76
CA THR A 322 -11.59 -16.59 -3.05
C THR A 322 -11.25 -16.41 -1.58
N ILE A 323 -12.17 -16.78 -0.68
CA ILE A 323 -11.97 -16.82 0.77
C ILE A 323 -12.22 -18.25 1.22
N ALA A 324 -11.15 -19.02 1.44
CA ALA A 324 -11.27 -20.44 1.70
C ALA A 324 -10.32 -20.97 2.78
N GLY A 325 -10.77 -21.97 3.55
CA GLY A 325 -9.94 -22.67 4.54
C GLY A 325 -9.57 -21.85 5.78
N ASN A 326 -10.08 -20.61 5.90
CA ASN A 326 -9.72 -19.72 7.00
C ASN A 326 -10.39 -20.15 8.32
N ARG A 327 -9.74 -19.83 9.44
CA ARG A 327 -10.26 -20.04 10.79
C ARG A 327 -10.45 -18.71 11.50
N PHE A 328 -11.63 -18.50 12.08
CA PHE A 328 -11.97 -17.28 12.79
C PHE A 328 -12.24 -17.57 14.28
N SER A 329 -11.85 -16.67 15.19
CA SER A 329 -12.12 -16.80 16.64
C SER A 329 -13.55 -16.37 17.03
N ARG A 330 -14.46 -16.31 16.05
CA ARG A 330 -15.86 -15.89 16.19
C ARG A 330 -16.77 -16.91 15.54
N ASP A 331 -17.97 -17.06 16.09
CA ASP A 331 -18.99 -17.98 15.57
C ASP A 331 -19.68 -17.41 14.32
N ARG A 332 -19.70 -16.08 14.19
CA ARG A 332 -20.18 -15.35 13.01
C ARG A 332 -19.13 -14.34 12.57
N VAL A 333 -18.94 -14.24 11.26
CA VAL A 333 -18.05 -13.27 10.63
C VAL A 333 -18.73 -12.65 9.42
N THR A 334 -18.58 -11.35 9.26
CA THR A 334 -19.04 -10.58 8.11
C THR A 334 -17.90 -10.38 7.11
N VAL A 335 -18.23 -10.55 5.84
CA VAL A 335 -17.41 -10.18 4.69
C VAL A 335 -18.19 -9.17 3.87
N ASP A 336 -17.66 -7.96 3.75
CA ASP A 336 -18.29 -6.88 3.00
C ASP A 336 -17.87 -6.93 1.53
N LEU A 337 -18.83 -7.07 0.61
CA LEU A 337 -18.60 -7.21 -0.83
C LEU A 337 -19.32 -6.13 -1.62
N ARG A 338 -18.57 -5.25 -2.28
CA ARG A 338 -19.10 -4.18 -3.14
C ARG A 338 -18.55 -4.30 -4.56
N SER A 339 -19.42 -4.38 -5.56
CA SER A 339 -19.03 -4.50 -6.97
C SER A 339 -18.00 -5.62 -7.23
N CYS A 340 -18.15 -6.75 -6.53
CA CYS A 340 -17.30 -7.93 -6.70
C CYS A 340 -18.02 -8.98 -7.56
N THR A 341 -17.27 -9.66 -8.43
CA THR A 341 -17.76 -10.74 -9.29
C THR A 341 -16.88 -11.99 -9.17
N ASP A 342 -17.42 -13.16 -9.50
CA ASP A 342 -16.73 -14.45 -9.37
C ASP A 342 -16.19 -14.71 -7.95
N VAL A 343 -17.05 -14.51 -6.93
CA VAL A 343 -16.69 -14.67 -5.52
C VAL A 343 -16.96 -16.10 -5.04
N THR A 344 -15.96 -16.71 -4.39
CA THR A 344 -16.04 -18.04 -3.75
C THR A 344 -15.72 -17.91 -2.27
N ILE A 345 -16.65 -18.36 -1.41
CA ILE A 345 -16.46 -18.42 0.05
C ILE A 345 -16.80 -19.84 0.50
N GLU A 346 -15.79 -20.60 0.94
CA GLU A 346 -15.98 -22.02 1.26
C GLU A 346 -15.04 -22.53 2.35
N ASN A 347 -15.41 -23.62 3.03
CA ASN A 347 -14.53 -24.36 3.95
C ASN A 347 -13.91 -23.52 5.09
N ASN A 348 -14.58 -22.44 5.50
CA ASN A 348 -14.07 -21.51 6.53
C ASN A 348 -14.52 -21.92 7.95
N GLY A 349 -13.92 -22.97 8.52
CA GLY A 349 -14.17 -23.42 9.91
C GLY A 349 -15.64 -23.67 10.27
N PRO A 350 -16.01 -23.86 11.56
CA PRO A 350 -17.41 -23.95 11.99
C PRO A 350 -18.13 -22.58 11.99
N THR A 351 -17.44 -21.52 11.56
CA THR A 351 -17.92 -20.14 11.58
C THR A 351 -18.94 -19.91 10.47
N ASN A 352 -20.05 -19.25 10.81
CA ASN A 352 -20.98 -18.74 9.82
C ASN A 352 -20.41 -17.48 9.17
N VAL A 353 -19.97 -17.58 7.91
CA VAL A 353 -19.47 -16.44 7.14
C VAL A 353 -20.61 -15.84 6.32
N VAL A 354 -20.98 -14.60 6.66
CA VAL A 354 -22.06 -13.86 6.01
C VAL A 354 -21.45 -12.85 5.04
N ALA A 355 -21.78 -12.97 3.76
CA ALA A 355 -21.44 -11.97 2.77
C ALA A 355 -22.52 -10.88 2.75
N GLU A 356 -22.13 -9.63 3.01
CA GLU A 356 -23.02 -8.48 2.92
C GLU A 356 -22.63 -7.60 1.74
N SER A 357 -23.62 -7.16 0.96
CA SER A 357 -23.41 -6.07 0.02
C SER A 357 -23.87 -4.79 0.70
N PRO A 358 -22.96 -3.90 1.15
CA PRO A 358 -23.38 -2.62 1.69
C PRO A 358 -24.21 -1.92 0.62
N GLY A 359 -25.48 -1.64 0.92
CA GLY A 359 -26.35 -0.89 0.03
C GLY A 359 -25.65 0.40 -0.36
N SER A 360 -25.77 0.80 -1.63
CA SER A 360 -25.20 2.05 -2.13
C SER A 360 -25.55 3.19 -1.15
N ALA A 361 -24.58 3.64 -0.36
CA ALA A 361 -24.74 4.86 0.40
C ALA A 361 -24.91 5.98 -0.63
N SER A 362 -26.14 6.50 -0.69
CA SER A 362 -26.61 7.55 -1.58
C SER A 362 -25.91 8.87 -1.36
#